data_AF-A0A7V5VL16-F1
#
_entry.id   AF-A0A7V5VL16-F1
#
_cell.length_a   1.000
_cell.length_b   1.000
_cell.length_c   1.000
_cell.angle_alpha   90.00
_cell.angle_beta   90.00
_cell.angle_gamma   90.00
#
_symmetry.space_group_name_H-M   'P 1'
#
loop_
_entity.id
_entity.type
_entity.pdbx_description
1 polymer ?
#
loop_
_entity_poly.entity_id
_entity_poly.type
_entity_poly.pdbx_seq_one_letter_code
_entity_poly.pdbx_strand_id
1 'polypeptide(L)'
;MVERLRVGGFPKTPLHAAASAGVLTIPESLLNGARIGLLLYGIAPAGLEAHPLCQSLQPVLRWRARVISVRVIPKGQSVSYGARFRAERPTRVATLGVGYADGYPIGLTNLAPVALHGKLVPQIGRVCMDMMMVDATDLPELQVGDVATLIGRDGAAEVRVETLARLLHTTPHEITTRLGRRARNP
;
A
#
# COMPACT_ATOMS: atom_id res chain seq x y z
N MET A 1 -17.94 -34.41 0.15
CA MET A 1 -17.41 -33.93 -1.14
C MET A 1 -16.19 -34.71 -1.60
N VAL A 2 -15.11 -34.78 -0.79
CA VAL A 2 -13.92 -35.61 -1.10
C VAL A 2 -14.28 -37.05 -1.44
N GLU A 3 -15.16 -37.66 -0.65
CA GLU A 3 -15.60 -39.04 -0.90
C GLU A 3 -16.35 -39.21 -2.23
N ARG A 4 -17.11 -38.20 -2.66
CA ARG A 4 -17.79 -38.20 -3.96
C ARG A 4 -16.78 -38.15 -5.12
N LEU A 5 -15.68 -37.41 -4.99
CA LEU A 5 -14.61 -37.39 -6.01
C LEU A 5 -13.92 -38.75 -6.14
N ARG A 6 -13.69 -39.44 -5.01
CA ARG A 6 -13.09 -40.78 -5.00
C ARG A 6 -13.98 -41.80 -5.69
N VAL A 7 -15.26 -41.87 -5.29
CA VAL A 7 -16.25 -42.77 -5.90
C VAL A 7 -16.47 -42.42 -7.39
N GLY A 8 -16.34 -41.15 -7.77
CA GLY A 8 -16.45 -40.67 -9.15
C GLY A 8 -15.24 -40.94 -10.06
N GLY A 9 -14.26 -41.74 -9.64
CA GLY A 9 -13.13 -42.14 -10.48
C GLY A 9 -11.85 -41.30 -10.32
N PHE A 10 -11.78 -40.42 -9.32
CA PHE A 10 -10.62 -39.55 -9.07
C PHE A 10 -9.90 -39.84 -7.72
N PRO A 11 -9.51 -41.11 -7.41
CA PRO A 11 -9.09 -41.51 -6.08
C PRO A 11 -7.73 -40.96 -5.62
N LYS A 12 -6.88 -40.51 -6.55
CA LYS A 12 -5.50 -40.04 -6.28
C LYS A 12 -5.32 -38.54 -6.49
N THR A 13 -6.40 -37.77 -6.59
CA THR A 13 -6.32 -36.32 -6.83
C THR A 13 -5.75 -35.62 -5.60
N PRO A 14 -4.67 -34.83 -5.73
CA PRO A 14 -4.16 -34.03 -4.62
C PRO A 14 -5.21 -33.04 -4.13
N LEU A 15 -5.39 -32.97 -2.81
CA LEU A 15 -6.35 -32.09 -2.16
C LEU A 15 -5.61 -30.92 -1.52
N HIS A 16 -6.12 -29.70 -1.69
CA HIS A 16 -5.59 -28.52 -1.03
C HIS A 16 -6.72 -27.53 -0.73
N ALA A 17 -6.84 -27.10 0.52
CA ALA A 17 -7.87 -26.15 0.95
C ALA A 17 -7.25 -24.83 1.45
N ALA A 18 -6.09 -24.89 2.09
CA ALA A 18 -5.41 -23.74 2.66
C ALA A 18 -4.95 -22.71 1.60
N ALA A 19 -5.38 -21.46 1.77
CA ALA A 19 -4.68 -20.29 1.23
C ALA A 19 -3.84 -19.64 2.34
N SER A 20 -3.13 -18.54 2.05
CA SER A 20 -2.27 -17.83 3.02
C SER A 20 -2.84 -17.71 4.44
N ALA A 21 -4.09 -17.26 4.61
CA ALA A 21 -4.70 -17.16 5.94
C ALA A 21 -4.93 -18.54 6.59
N GLY A 22 -5.43 -19.52 5.83
CA GLY A 22 -5.68 -20.88 6.32
C GLY A 22 -4.41 -21.61 6.75
N VAL A 23 -3.27 -21.32 6.12
CA VAL A 23 -1.97 -21.83 6.57
C VAL A 23 -1.59 -21.34 7.97
N LEU A 24 -2.03 -20.14 8.35
CA LEU A 24 -1.72 -19.54 9.65
C LEU A 24 -2.74 -19.91 10.72
N THR A 25 -4.00 -20.16 10.36
CA THR A 25 -5.10 -20.28 11.32
C THR A 25 -5.75 -21.66 11.39
N ILE A 26 -5.56 -22.52 10.38
CA ILE A 26 -6.22 -23.83 10.30
C ILE A 26 -5.20 -24.89 9.81
N PRO A 27 -4.35 -25.42 10.69
CA PRO A 27 -3.31 -26.39 10.33
C PRO A 27 -3.83 -27.62 9.56
N GLU A 28 -5.04 -28.09 9.85
CA GLU A 28 -5.68 -29.24 9.23
C GLU A 28 -6.06 -28.99 7.75
N SER A 29 -6.09 -27.73 7.31
CA SER A 29 -6.48 -27.34 5.95
C SER A 29 -5.38 -27.54 4.90
N LEU A 30 -4.16 -27.90 5.32
CA LEU A 30 -3.01 -28.13 4.44
C LEU A 30 -3.19 -29.35 3.54
N LEU A 31 -3.87 -30.42 4.00
CA LEU A 31 -4.12 -31.63 3.20
C LEU A 31 -2.86 -32.12 2.45
N ASN A 32 -2.84 -32.12 1.11
CA ASN A 32 -1.68 -32.46 0.29
C ASN A 32 -0.87 -31.24 -0.19
N GLY A 33 -1.30 -30.02 0.10
CA GLY A 33 -0.61 -28.79 -0.29
C GLY A 33 -1.36 -27.50 0.06
N ALA A 34 -0.69 -26.36 -0.07
CA ALA A 34 -1.24 -25.04 0.22
C ALA A 34 -1.07 -24.06 -0.96
N ARG A 35 -1.99 -23.09 -1.07
CA ARG A 35 -1.96 -22.01 -2.06
C ARG A 35 -1.48 -20.72 -1.40
N ILE A 36 -0.16 -20.54 -1.34
CA ILE A 36 0.43 -19.36 -0.71
C ILE A 36 0.40 -18.17 -1.69
N GLY A 37 -0.37 -17.13 -1.34
CA GLY A 37 -0.51 -15.88 -2.09
C GLY A 37 0.21 -14.73 -1.38
N LEU A 38 -0.50 -13.97 -0.54
CA LEU A 38 0.04 -12.79 0.16
C LEU A 38 1.37 -13.04 0.88
N LEU A 39 1.48 -14.16 1.58
CA LEU A 39 2.70 -14.47 2.35
C LEU A 39 3.93 -14.61 1.43
N LEU A 40 3.74 -15.06 0.18
CA LEU A 40 4.81 -15.15 -0.82
C LEU A 40 5.40 -13.77 -1.14
N TYR A 41 4.57 -12.72 -1.08
CA TYR A 41 4.97 -11.33 -1.33
C TYR A 41 5.37 -10.57 -0.05
N GLY A 42 5.49 -11.28 1.07
CA GLY A 42 5.78 -10.69 2.37
C GLY A 42 4.66 -9.84 2.94
N ILE A 43 3.42 -10.11 2.54
CA ILE A 43 2.22 -9.38 2.96
C ILE A 43 1.41 -10.24 3.92
N ALA A 44 1.00 -9.67 5.06
CA ALA A 44 0.12 -10.36 5.99
C ALA A 44 -1.34 -10.35 5.48
N PRO A 45 -2.09 -11.46 5.61
CA PRO A 45 -3.54 -11.41 5.47
C PRO A 45 -4.18 -10.44 6.46
N ALA A 46 -5.25 -9.76 6.06
CA ALA A 46 -5.93 -8.79 6.91
C ALA A 46 -6.39 -9.42 8.24
N GLY A 47 -6.05 -8.79 9.36
CA GLY A 47 -6.36 -9.26 10.71
C GLY A 47 -5.35 -10.26 11.28
N LEU A 48 -4.35 -10.67 10.51
CA LEU A 48 -3.32 -11.63 10.93
C LEU A 48 -1.92 -11.00 11.03
N GLU A 49 -1.81 -9.67 11.02
CA GLU A 49 -0.52 -8.97 11.07
C GLU A 49 0.29 -9.27 12.34
N ALA A 50 -0.38 -9.56 13.46
CA ALA A 50 0.25 -9.89 14.73
C ALA A 50 0.79 -11.33 14.80
N HIS A 51 0.48 -12.18 13.82
CA HIS A 51 0.98 -13.56 13.80
C HIS A 51 2.53 -13.57 13.72
N PRO A 52 3.26 -14.41 14.48
CA PRO A 52 4.73 -14.38 14.51
C PRO A 52 5.39 -14.53 13.14
N LEU A 53 4.86 -15.42 12.29
CA LEU A 53 5.33 -15.56 10.91
C LEU A 53 5.11 -14.28 10.07
N CYS A 54 4.01 -13.56 10.30
CA CYS A 54 3.74 -12.30 9.60
C CYS A 54 4.73 -11.20 10.00
N GLN A 55 5.18 -11.20 11.26
CA GLN A 55 6.16 -10.24 11.77
C GLN A 55 7.57 -10.46 11.19
N SER A 56 7.89 -11.67 10.74
CA SER A 56 9.16 -12.00 10.09
C SER A 56 9.12 -11.88 8.56
N LEU A 57 7.97 -11.54 7.96
CA LEU A 57 7.86 -11.36 6.52
C LEU A 57 8.67 -10.17 6.04
N GLN A 58 9.31 -10.34 4.87
CA GLN A 58 10.00 -9.28 4.15
C GLN A 58 9.16 -8.84 2.95
N PRO A 59 8.53 -7.66 2.99
CA PRO A 59 7.76 -7.15 1.85
C PRO A 59 8.64 -6.96 0.62
N VAL A 60 8.21 -7.51 -0.52
CA VAL A 60 8.99 -7.45 -1.78
C VAL A 60 8.61 -6.26 -2.67
N LEU A 61 7.42 -5.69 -2.48
CA LEU A 61 6.94 -4.55 -3.26
C LEU A 61 7.53 -3.24 -2.73
N ARG A 62 8.11 -2.44 -3.63
CA ARG A 62 8.39 -1.03 -3.39
C ARG A 62 7.72 -0.19 -4.47
N TRP A 63 6.89 0.76 -4.06
CA TRP A 63 6.25 1.70 -4.96
C TRP A 63 6.69 3.12 -4.63
N ARG A 64 7.27 3.80 -5.61
CA ARG A 64 7.90 5.09 -5.46
C ARG A 64 7.45 6.06 -6.54
N ALA A 65 7.46 7.35 -6.21
CA ALA A 65 7.14 8.44 -7.12
C ALA A 65 8.12 9.59 -6.93
N ARG A 66 8.36 10.38 -7.98
CA ARG A 66 9.22 11.57 -7.87
C ARG A 66 8.42 12.79 -7.44
N VAL A 67 9.08 13.66 -6.67
CA VAL A 67 8.62 15.03 -6.42
C VAL A 67 8.81 15.84 -7.69
N ILE A 68 7.72 16.38 -8.22
CA ILE A 68 7.72 17.15 -9.48
C ILE A 68 7.61 18.66 -9.26
N SER A 69 7.22 19.09 -8.06
CA SER A 69 7.12 20.50 -7.68
C SER A 69 7.17 20.63 -6.16
N VAL A 70 7.77 21.71 -5.67
CA VAL A 70 7.74 22.09 -4.25
C VAL A 70 7.39 23.57 -4.16
N ARG A 71 6.37 23.92 -3.37
CA ARG A 71 5.91 25.30 -3.20
C ARG A 71 5.56 25.56 -1.74
N VAL A 72 5.81 26.78 -1.26
CA VAL A 72 5.32 27.21 0.05
C VAL A 72 4.01 27.95 -0.13
N ILE A 73 3.00 27.59 0.66
CA ILE A 73 1.71 28.29 0.71
C ILE A 73 1.54 28.96 2.08
N PRO A 74 0.95 30.17 2.17
CA PRO A 74 0.61 30.80 3.43
C PRO A 74 -0.51 30.05 4.17
N LYS A 75 -0.62 30.33 5.47
CA LYS A 75 -1.79 29.94 6.28
C LYS A 75 -3.08 30.37 5.60
N GLY A 76 -4.08 29.50 5.62
CA GLY A 76 -5.40 29.74 5.06
C GLY A 76 -5.55 29.35 3.59
N GLN A 77 -4.46 29.09 2.85
CA GLN A 77 -4.56 28.60 1.47
C GLN A 77 -4.94 27.12 1.42
N SER A 78 -5.76 26.73 0.44
CA SER A 78 -6.19 25.35 0.24
C SER A 78 -5.34 24.61 -0.80
N VAL A 79 -5.36 23.27 -0.72
CA VAL A 79 -4.63 22.37 -1.63
C VAL A 79 -5.60 21.40 -2.32
N SER A 80 -5.40 21.21 -3.63
CA SER A 80 -6.15 20.29 -4.48
C SER A 80 -7.66 20.59 -4.61
N TYR A 81 -8.37 19.71 -5.31
CA TYR A 81 -9.79 19.83 -5.60
C TYR A 81 -10.68 19.78 -4.34
N GLY A 82 -11.74 20.57 -4.36
CA GLY A 82 -12.75 20.62 -3.30
C GLY A 82 -12.25 21.22 -1.99
N ALA A 83 -11.06 21.85 -1.99
CA ALA A 83 -10.46 22.51 -0.82
C ALA A 83 -10.47 21.63 0.45
N ARG A 84 -10.24 20.33 0.29
CA ARG A 84 -10.28 19.33 1.38
C ARG A 84 -9.11 19.44 2.37
N PHE A 85 -8.13 20.26 2.08
CA PHE A 85 -7.06 20.65 2.98
C PHE A 85 -6.95 22.17 2.95
N ARG A 86 -6.74 22.77 4.13
CA ARG A 86 -6.45 24.19 4.30
C ARG A 86 -5.28 24.33 5.27
N ALA A 87 -4.25 25.05 4.85
CA ALA A 87 -3.02 25.20 5.62
C ALA A 87 -3.29 25.96 6.92
N GLU A 88 -2.87 25.40 8.06
CA GLU A 88 -3.01 26.05 9.38
C GLU A 88 -1.79 26.92 9.73
N ARG A 89 -0.69 26.74 8.99
CA ARG A 89 0.59 27.45 9.08
C ARG A 89 1.17 27.66 7.67
N PRO A 90 2.24 28.43 7.48
CA PRO A 90 3.01 28.36 6.24
C PRO A 90 3.42 26.91 5.99
N THR A 91 2.95 26.34 4.88
CA THR A 91 3.09 24.89 4.59
C THR A 91 3.91 24.71 3.32
N ARG A 92 4.93 23.86 3.37
CA ARG A 92 5.70 23.44 2.19
C ARG A 92 4.98 22.25 1.57
N VAL A 93 4.39 22.45 0.40
CA VAL A 93 3.64 21.43 -0.33
C VAL A 93 4.53 20.84 -1.41
N ALA A 94 4.73 19.51 -1.35
CA ALA A 94 5.37 18.77 -2.43
C ALA A 94 4.31 18.05 -3.28
N THR A 95 4.44 18.16 -4.59
CA THR A 95 3.60 17.43 -5.56
C THR A 95 4.35 16.20 -6.04
N LEU A 96 3.70 15.04 -5.97
CA LEU A 96 4.21 13.76 -6.44
C LEU A 96 3.56 13.40 -7.77
N GLY A 97 4.36 12.94 -8.73
CA GLY A 97 3.90 12.49 -10.05
C GLY A 97 3.29 11.09 -10.02
N VAL A 98 2.23 10.92 -9.23
CA VAL A 98 1.46 9.68 -9.10
C VAL A 98 0.03 10.01 -8.70
N GLY A 99 -0.94 9.34 -9.32
CA GLY A 99 -2.34 9.52 -8.98
C GLY A 99 -3.18 8.25 -9.15
N TYR A 100 -4.49 8.42 -9.17
CA TYR A 100 -5.40 7.27 -9.23
C TYR A 100 -5.38 6.54 -10.57
N ALA A 101 -4.94 7.16 -11.67
CA ALA A 101 -4.77 6.47 -12.95
C ALA A 101 -3.55 5.54 -12.96
N ASP A 102 -2.61 5.73 -12.02
CA ASP A 102 -1.48 4.82 -11.79
C ASP A 102 -1.84 3.66 -10.84
N GLY A 103 -3.06 3.67 -10.32
CA GLY A 103 -3.57 2.69 -9.36
C GLY A 103 -3.64 3.19 -7.92
N TYR A 104 -3.18 4.42 -7.62
CA TYR A 104 -3.13 4.90 -6.25
C TYR A 104 -4.55 5.22 -5.76
N PRO A 105 -5.09 4.53 -4.73
CA PRO A 105 -6.52 4.64 -4.44
C PRO A 105 -6.95 6.06 -4.09
N ILE A 106 -7.90 6.62 -4.84
CA ILE A 106 -8.44 7.97 -4.58
C ILE A 106 -9.05 8.10 -3.16
N GLY A 107 -9.51 6.98 -2.60
CA GLY A 107 -10.01 6.89 -1.23
C GLY A 107 -8.98 7.22 -0.15
N LEU A 108 -7.68 7.19 -0.47
CA LEU A 108 -6.60 7.58 0.45
C LEU A 108 -6.44 9.09 0.63
N THR A 109 -7.31 9.89 -0.02
CA THR A 109 -7.38 11.35 0.13
C THR A 109 -7.37 11.75 1.61
N ASN A 110 -6.37 12.52 2.03
CA ASN A 110 -6.11 12.99 3.41
C ASN A 110 -5.87 11.88 4.45
N LEU A 111 -5.60 10.64 4.04
CA LEU A 111 -5.42 9.52 4.96
C LEU A 111 -4.02 8.91 4.89
N ALA A 112 -3.44 8.83 3.69
CA ALA A 112 -2.24 8.05 3.50
C ALA A 112 -0.97 8.73 4.03
N PRO A 113 -0.11 8.00 4.76
CA PRO A 113 1.26 8.40 4.98
C PRO A 113 2.11 8.12 3.73
N VAL A 114 3.12 8.96 3.51
CA VAL A 114 4.15 8.79 2.48
C VAL A 114 5.52 8.90 3.14
N ALA A 115 6.44 7.99 2.82
CA ALA A 115 7.80 8.05 3.36
C ALA A 115 8.71 8.89 2.45
N LEU A 116 9.42 9.83 3.05
CA LEU A 116 10.26 10.80 2.36
C LEU A 116 11.40 11.25 3.28
N HIS A 117 12.66 11.10 2.85
CA HIS A 117 13.85 11.42 3.65
C HIS A 117 13.85 10.73 5.03
N GLY A 118 13.42 9.47 5.07
CA GLY A 118 13.37 8.71 6.32
C GLY A 118 12.24 9.10 7.28
N LYS A 119 11.32 9.99 6.89
CA LYS A 119 10.18 10.45 7.70
C LYS A 119 8.85 10.13 7.02
N LEU A 120 7.79 9.94 7.81
CA LEU A 120 6.43 9.87 7.29
C LEU A 120 5.82 11.27 7.21
N VAL A 121 5.32 11.63 6.04
CA VAL A 121 4.58 12.86 5.78
C VAL A 121 3.16 12.55 5.32
N PRO A 122 2.15 13.37 5.67
CA PRO A 122 0.77 13.10 5.29
C PRO A 122 0.52 13.50 3.84
N GLN A 123 -0.28 12.70 3.13
CA GLN A 123 -0.93 13.11 1.90
C GLN A 123 -2.00 14.17 2.22
N ILE A 124 -1.96 15.32 1.54
CA ILE A 124 -2.87 16.45 1.77
C ILE A 124 -3.63 16.85 0.50
N GLY A 125 -4.90 17.21 0.67
CA GLY A 125 -5.82 17.46 -0.42
C GLY A 125 -6.23 16.18 -1.14
N ARG A 126 -7.03 16.31 -2.20
CA ARG A 126 -7.49 15.16 -3.00
C ARG A 126 -6.34 14.55 -3.81
N VAL A 127 -6.29 13.21 -3.85
CA VAL A 127 -5.53 12.45 -4.86
C VAL A 127 -6.13 12.72 -6.24
N CYS A 128 -5.33 13.24 -7.17
CA CYS A 128 -5.76 13.54 -8.55
C CYS A 128 -5.45 12.37 -9.49
N MET A 129 -5.76 12.54 -10.79
CA MET A 129 -5.60 11.49 -11.80
C MET A 129 -4.15 11.04 -11.93
N ASP A 130 -3.22 12.00 -12.03
CA ASP A 130 -1.81 11.73 -12.32
C ASP A 130 -0.86 12.35 -11.27
N MET A 131 -1.40 12.97 -10.22
CA MET A 131 -0.60 13.60 -9.16
C MET A 131 -1.30 13.61 -7.81
N MET A 132 -0.53 13.77 -6.74
CA MET A 132 -1.03 14.04 -5.40
C MET A 132 -0.08 14.95 -4.64
N MET A 133 -0.54 15.54 -3.55
CA MET A 133 0.23 16.46 -2.72
C MET A 133 0.47 15.88 -1.34
N VAL A 134 1.63 16.21 -0.76
CA VAL A 134 2.03 15.86 0.61
C VAL A 134 2.49 17.11 1.36
N ASP A 135 2.28 17.14 2.68
CA ASP A 135 2.82 18.17 3.56
C ASP A 135 4.29 17.87 3.86
N ALA A 136 5.19 18.62 3.25
CA ALA A 136 6.64 18.51 3.43
C ALA A 136 7.21 19.67 4.27
N THR A 137 6.40 20.31 5.12
CA THR A 137 6.84 21.50 5.88
C THR A 137 8.02 21.20 6.78
N ASP A 138 8.09 20.00 7.34
CA ASP A 138 9.14 19.59 8.28
C ASP A 138 10.33 18.88 7.59
N LEU A 139 10.44 19.09 6.26
CA LEU A 139 11.50 18.62 5.36
C LEU A 139 12.08 19.79 4.55
N PRO A 140 12.84 20.71 5.17
CA PRO A 140 13.36 21.91 4.50
C PRO A 140 14.33 21.60 3.35
N GLU A 141 15.03 20.47 3.44
CA GLU A 141 16.01 20.02 2.45
C GLU A 141 15.37 19.34 1.23
N LEU A 142 14.05 19.13 1.22
CA LEU A 142 13.34 18.50 0.11
C LEU A 142 13.43 19.33 -1.18
N GLN A 143 13.79 18.66 -2.28
CA GLN A 143 13.93 19.23 -3.61
C GLN A 143 13.07 18.51 -4.66
N VAL A 144 12.90 19.16 -5.81
CA VAL A 144 12.31 18.53 -6.99
C VAL A 144 13.27 17.43 -7.48
N GLY A 145 12.73 16.27 -7.83
CA GLY A 145 13.48 15.09 -8.23
C GLY A 145 13.64 14.06 -7.11
N ASP A 146 13.50 14.45 -5.85
CA ASP A 146 13.55 13.54 -4.71
C ASP A 146 12.46 12.46 -4.81
N VAL A 147 12.74 11.30 -4.22
CA VAL A 147 11.93 10.09 -4.40
C VAL A 147 11.10 9.83 -3.15
N ALA A 148 9.79 9.92 -3.31
CA ALA A 148 8.81 9.51 -2.31
C ALA A 148 8.55 8.00 -2.37
N THR A 149 8.44 7.36 -1.21
CA THR A 149 8.05 5.96 -1.08
C THR A 149 6.59 5.87 -0.61
N LEU A 150 5.73 5.33 -1.48
CA LEU A 150 4.30 5.14 -1.26
C LEU A 150 3.99 3.79 -0.62
N ILE A 151 4.78 2.76 -0.98
CA ILE A 151 4.78 1.44 -0.35
C ILE A 151 6.24 0.99 -0.25
N GLY A 152 6.64 0.49 0.91
CA GLY A 152 7.99 0.04 1.22
C GLY A 152 8.72 0.95 2.20
N ARG A 153 10.05 0.78 2.27
CA ARG A 153 10.92 1.50 3.21
C ARG A 153 11.69 2.64 2.55
N ASP A 154 11.87 3.71 3.30
CA ASP A 154 12.83 4.78 3.08
C ASP A 154 13.45 5.14 4.43
N GLY A 155 14.75 4.92 4.60
CA GLY A 155 15.44 5.06 5.89
C GLY A 155 14.73 4.32 7.03
N ALA A 156 14.38 5.06 8.09
CA ALA A 156 13.64 4.55 9.25
C ALA A 156 12.11 4.53 9.05
N ALA A 157 11.59 5.14 7.98
CA ALA A 157 10.17 5.18 7.69
C ALA A 157 9.74 4.01 6.80
N GLU A 158 8.56 3.46 7.07
CA GLU A 158 7.98 2.35 6.31
C GLU A 158 6.50 2.61 6.06
N VAL A 159 6.07 2.49 4.81
CA VAL A 159 4.65 2.44 4.44
C VAL A 159 4.30 1.02 4.02
N ARG A 160 3.57 0.33 4.89
CA ARG A 160 3.09 -1.03 4.65
C ARG A 160 1.79 -1.02 3.85
N VAL A 161 1.64 -1.97 2.92
CA VAL A 161 0.39 -2.10 2.14
C VAL A 161 -0.80 -2.42 3.05
N GLU A 162 -0.56 -3.16 4.14
CA GLU A 162 -1.56 -3.48 5.15
C GLU A 162 -2.09 -2.21 5.85
N THR A 163 -1.24 -1.19 6.06
CA THR A 163 -1.66 0.11 6.60
C THR A 163 -2.60 0.82 5.65
N LEU A 164 -2.28 0.86 4.35
CA LEU A 164 -3.13 1.48 3.35
C LEU A 164 -4.46 0.73 3.19
N ALA A 165 -4.44 -0.60 3.26
CA ALA A 165 -5.63 -1.44 3.19
C ALA A 165 -6.58 -1.17 4.37
N ARG A 166 -6.02 -1.02 5.57
CA ARG A 166 -6.77 -0.66 6.78
C ARG A 166 -7.44 0.72 6.66
N LEU A 167 -6.71 1.72 6.17
CA LEU A 167 -7.24 3.08 5.93
C LEU A 167 -8.39 3.11 4.92
N LEU A 168 -8.40 2.17 3.97
CA LEU A 168 -9.44 2.04 2.94
C LEU A 168 -10.56 1.06 3.31
N HIS A 169 -10.48 0.41 4.47
CA HIS A 169 -11.37 -0.69 4.85
C HIS A 169 -11.44 -1.80 3.78
N THR A 170 -10.28 -2.18 3.24
CA THR A 170 -10.14 -3.23 2.23
C THR A 170 -9.01 -4.22 2.56
N THR A 171 -8.70 -5.12 1.63
CA THR A 171 -7.63 -6.11 1.70
C THR A 171 -6.36 -5.61 1.00
N PRO A 172 -5.17 -6.08 1.43
CA PRO A 172 -3.93 -5.78 0.73
C PRO A 172 -3.92 -6.18 -0.76
N HIS A 173 -4.65 -7.24 -1.13
CA HIS A 173 -4.77 -7.67 -2.53
C HIS A 173 -5.37 -6.58 -3.41
N GLU A 174 -6.41 -5.88 -2.93
CA GLU A 174 -7.04 -4.83 -3.74
C GLU A 174 -6.04 -3.73 -4.09
N ILE A 175 -5.16 -3.37 -3.16
CA ILE A 175 -4.14 -2.35 -3.39
C ILE A 175 -3.06 -2.84 -4.35
N THR A 176 -2.52 -4.04 -4.13
CA THR A 176 -1.43 -4.56 -4.97
C THR A 176 -1.87 -4.90 -6.39
N THR A 177 -3.11 -5.33 -6.58
CA THR A 177 -3.67 -5.63 -7.91
C THR A 177 -4.12 -4.40 -8.69
N ARG A 178 -4.26 -3.25 -8.02
CA ARG A 178 -4.58 -1.96 -8.67
C ARG A 178 -3.38 -1.31 -9.35
N LEU A 179 -2.16 -1.75 -9.08
CA LEU A 179 -0.94 -1.18 -9.67
C LEU A 179 -1.09 -1.17 -11.21
N GLY A 180 -1.23 0.03 -11.77
CA GLY A 180 -1.57 0.23 -13.16
C GLY A 180 -0.38 -0.03 -14.08
N ARG A 181 -0.65 -0.25 -15.38
CA ARG A 181 0.40 -0.44 -16.40
C ARG A 181 1.32 0.77 -16.60
N ARG A 182 0.91 1.96 -16.13
CA ARG A 182 1.71 3.19 -16.18
C ARG A 182 2.85 3.16 -15.17
N ALA A 183 2.69 2.42 -14.08
CA ALA A 183 3.78 2.16 -13.15
C ALA A 183 4.81 1.29 -13.85
N ARG A 184 6.03 1.83 -14.04
CA ARG A 184 7.14 1.09 -14.64
C ARG A 184 7.82 0.29 -13.54
N ASN A 185 8.12 -0.98 -13.81
CA ASN A 185 9.07 -1.75 -13.03
C ASN A 185 10.47 -1.42 -13.58
N PRO A 186 11.31 -0.68 -12.84
CA PRO A 186 12.67 -0.36 -13.29
C PRO A 186 13.56 -1.60 -13.35
#